data_AF-A0A7X7X276-F1
#
_entry.id   AF-A0A7X7X276-F1
#
_cell.length_a   1.000
_cell.length_b   1.000
_cell.length_c   1.000
_cell.angle_alpha   90.00
_cell.angle_beta   90.00
_cell.angle_gamma   90.00
#
_symmetry.space_group_name_H-M   'P 1'
#
loop_
_entity.id
_entity.type
_entity.pdbx_description
1 polymer ?
#
loop_
_entity_poly.entity_id
_entity_poly.type
_entity_poly.pdbx_seq_one_letter_code
_entity_poly.pdbx_strand_id
1 'polypeptide(L)' 'MADFWDQEIMLGKFVKNSREEIHIKRVSKNGRDYVDIRTFWFDAKSDEFRPSQKGLAIPLEFVGELRNILDDVE' A
#
# COMPACT_ATOMS: atom_id res chain seq x y z
N MET A 1 -10.59 8.66 11.12
CA MET A 1 -10.90 7.53 10.23
C MET A 1 -10.47 6.30 11.00
N ALA A 2 -11.37 5.32 11.20
CA ALA A 2 -10.98 4.11 11.92
C ALA A 2 -9.89 3.41 11.09
N ASP A 3 -8.71 3.23 11.67
CA ASP A 3 -7.64 2.46 11.07
C ASP A 3 -8.17 1.05 10.78
N PHE A 4 -8.31 0.74 9.49
CA PHE A 4 -8.81 -0.57 9.07
C PHE A 4 -7.83 -1.67 9.51
N TRP A 5 -6.53 -1.36 9.47
CA TRP A 5 -5.45 -2.23 9.90
C TRP A 5 -5.18 -2.06 11.39
N ASP A 6 -4.76 -3.15 12.05
CA ASP A 6 -4.40 -3.10 13.47
C ASP A 6 -2.99 -2.49 13.62
N GLN A 7 -2.11 -2.70 12.64
CA GLN A 7 -0.80 -2.06 12.53
C GLN A 7 -0.46 -1.74 11.08
N GLU A 8 0.26 -0.64 10.87
CA GLU A 8 0.76 -0.23 9.56
C GLU A 8 2.21 0.27 9.66
N ILE A 9 3.08 -0.21 8.78
CA ILE A 9 4.48 0.20 8.65
C ILE A 9 4.72 0.58 7.19
N MET A 10 5.10 1.83 6.93
CA MET A 10 5.45 2.28 5.58
C MET A 10 6.78 1.63 5.15
N LEU A 11 6.75 0.89 4.04
CA LEU A 11 7.95 0.30 3.43
C LEU A 11 8.56 1.22 2.39
N GLY A 12 7.72 1.93 1.65
CA GLY A 12 8.13 2.88 0.62
C GLY A 12 6.94 3.52 -0.07
N LYS A 13 7.23 4.51 -0.90
CA LYS A 13 6.23 5.18 -1.74
C LYS A 13 6.88 5.82 -2.95
N PHE A 14 6.09 6.02 -4.00
CA PHE A 14 6.52 6.74 -5.19
C PHE A 14 5.38 7.54 -5.81
N VAL A 15 5.74 8.60 -6.52
CA VAL A 15 4.78 9.48 -7.19
C VAL A 15 4.24 8.78 -8.43
N LYS A 16 2.92 8.71 -8.55
CA LYS A 16 2.24 8.17 -9.73
C LYS A 16 1.92 9.26 -10.74
N ASN A 17 1.47 10.42 -10.25
CA ASN A 17 1.23 11.64 -11.01
C ASN A 17 1.18 12.85 -10.08
N SER A 18 0.84 14.03 -10.60
CA SER A 18 0.80 15.29 -9.84
C SER A 18 -0.17 15.33 -8.66
N ARG A 19 -1.09 14.36 -8.53
CA ARG A 19 -2.12 14.31 -7.47
C ARG A 19 -2.21 12.97 -6.75
N GLU A 20 -1.43 11.98 -7.15
CA GLU A 20 -1.49 10.62 -6.62
C GLU A 20 -0.10 10.06 -6.31
N GLU A 21 0.01 9.37 -5.18
CA GLU A 21 1.16 8.55 -4.79
C GLU A 21 0.73 7.08 -4.70
N ILE A 22 1.65 6.16 -4.96
CA ILE A 22 1.49 4.75 -4.57
C ILE A 22 2.27 4.55 -3.29
N HIS A 23 1.58 4.10 -2.24
CA HIS A 23 2.19 3.74 -0.97
C HIS A 23 2.23 2.22 -0.86
N ILE A 24 3.37 1.70 -0.41
CA ILE A 24 3.57 0.29 -0.12
C ILE A 24 3.81 0.18 1.37
N LYS A 25 2.92 -0.53 2.07
CA LYS A 25 2.95 -0.69 3.52
C LYS A 25 2.93 -2.16 3.89
N ARG A 26 3.64 -2.53 4.95
CA ARG A 26 3.38 -3.78 5.68
C ARG A 26 2.28 -3.50 6.70
N VAL A 27 1.23 -4.30 6.67
CA VAL A 27 0.05 -4.10 7.52
C VAL A 27 -0.36 -5.40 8.18
N SER A 28 -1.04 -5.34 9.32
CA SER A 28 -1.55 -6.53 10.01
C SER A 28 -3.04 -6.39 10.33
N LYS A 29 -3.78 -7.50 10.21
CA LYS A 29 -5.18 -7.60 10.64
C LYS A 29 -5.47 -8.96 11.24
N ASN A 30 -6.04 -8.98 12.45
CA ASN A 30 -6.44 -10.21 13.15
C ASN A 30 -5.32 -11.26 13.20
N GLY A 31 -4.08 -10.82 13.45
CA GLY A 31 -2.90 -11.69 13.52
C GLY A 31 -2.36 -12.20 12.17
N ARG A 32 -2.85 -11.67 11.04
CA ARG A 32 -2.31 -11.96 9.70
C ARG A 32 -1.61 -10.73 9.13
N ASP A 33 -0.46 -10.95 8.52
CA ASP A 33 0.35 -9.90 7.89
C ASP A 33 0.12 -9.85 6.37
N TYR A 34 0.13 -8.63 5.84
CA TYR A 34 -0.04 -8.34 4.43
C TYR A 34 0.94 -7.24 3.98
N VAL A 35 1.18 -7.18 2.68
CA VAL A 35 1.72 -6.00 2.00
C VAL A 35 0.56 -5.31 1.28
N ASP A 36 0.18 -4.10 1.71
CA ASP A 36 -0.82 -3.27 1.04
C ASP A 36 -0.12 -2.33 0.05
N ILE A 37 -0.50 -2.45 -1.22
CA ILE A 37 -0.05 -1.58 -2.31
C ILE A 37 -1.28 -0.78 -2.74
N ARG A 38 -1.29 0.52 -2.47
CA ARG A 38 -2.49 1.34 -2.63
C ARG A 38 -2.19 2.72 -3.18
N THR A 39 -3.08 3.20 -4.03
CA THR A 39 -3.05 4.58 -4.53
C THR A 39 -3.63 5.51 -3.46
N PHE A 40 -2.88 6.55 -3.13
CA PHE A 40 -3.28 7.64 -2.27
C PHE A 40 -3.46 8.89 -3.13
N TRP A 41 -4.53 9.63 -2.88
CA TRP A 41 -4.81 10.91 -3.54
C TRP A 41 -4.55 12.06 -2.57
N PHE A 42 -4.08 13.18 -3.10
CA PHE A 42 -3.81 14.37 -2.30
C PHE A 42 -5.10 15.15 -2.02
N ASP A 43 -5.46 15.29 -0.74
CA ASP A 43 -6.57 16.13 -0.29
C ASP A 43 -6.09 17.55 -0.02
N ALA A 44 -6.33 18.45 -0.96
CA ALA A 44 -5.93 19.86 -0.84
C ALA A 44 -6.62 20.60 0.33
N LYS A 45 -7.72 20.06 0.89
CA LYS A 45 -8.40 20.67 2.05
C LYS A 45 -7.73 20.33 3.37
N SER A 46 -7.17 19.12 3.49
CA SER A 46 -6.48 18.66 4.69
C SER A 46 -4.96 18.61 4.55
N ASP A 47 -4.41 18.98 3.38
CA ASP A 47 -2.98 18.92 3.06
C ASP A 47 -2.37 17.53 3.29
N GLU A 48 -3.16 16.48 3.06
CA GLU A 48 -2.82 15.10 3.42
C GLU A 48 -3.14 14.12 2.30
N PHE A 49 -2.35 13.05 2.21
CA PHE A 49 -2.63 11.94 1.30
C PHE A 49 -3.63 10.97 1.92
N ARG A 50 -4.72 10.71 1.21
CA ARG A 50 -5.78 9.80 1.64
C ARG A 50 -5.81 8.52 0.80
N PRO A 51 -6.05 7.36 1.42
CA PRO A 51 -6.14 6.11 0.67
C PRO A 51 -7.34 6.15 -0.28
N SER A 52 -7.17 5.60 -1.48
CA SER A 52 -8.28 5.33 -2.39
C SER A 52 -8.73 3.87 -2.31
N GLN A 53 -9.87 3.58 -2.93
CA GLN A 53 -10.31 2.20 -3.14
C GLN A 53 -9.41 1.42 -4.12
N LYS A 54 -8.53 2.11 -4.87
CA LYS A 54 -7.59 1.49 -5.81
C LYS A 54 -6.36 1.01 -5.05
N GLY A 55 -6.31 -0.28 -4.78
CA GLY A 55 -5.20 -0.93 -4.13
C GLY A 55 -5.51 -2.39 -3.87
N LEU A 56 -4.50 -3.13 -3.48
CA LEU A 56 -4.62 -4.55 -3.16
C LEU A 56 -3.72 -4.88 -1.97
N ALA A 57 -4.16 -5.82 -1.15
CA ALA A 57 -3.39 -6.36 -0.04
C ALA A 57 -2.99 -7.79 -0.38
N ILE A 58 -1.68 -8.06 -0.33
CA ILE A 58 -1.09 -9.37 -0.63
C ILE A 58 -0.73 -10.03 0.70
N PRO A 59 -1.22 -11.24 1.01
CA PRO A 59 -0.77 -11.98 2.18
C PRO A 59 0.76 -12.17 2.15
N LEU A 60 1.43 -12.00 3.28
CA LEU A 60 2.89 -11.97 3.34
C LEU A 60 3.54 -13.25 2.78
N GLU A 61 2.86 -14.40 2.87
CA GLU A 61 3.31 -15.69 2.32
C GLU A 61 3.51 -15.67 0.78
N PHE A 62 2.76 -14.85 0.05
CA PHE A 62 2.85 -14.76 -1.42
C PHE A 62 3.80 -13.67 -1.92
N VAL A 63 4.43 -12.90 -1.03
CA VAL A 63 5.31 -11.78 -1.44
C VAL A 63 6.57 -12.29 -2.15
N GLY A 64 7.08 -13.47 -1.78
CA GLY A 64 8.20 -14.08 -2.49
C GLY A 64 7.85 -14.43 -3.94
N GLU A 65 6.66 -14.99 -4.17
CA GLU A 65 6.17 -15.31 -5.52
C GLU A 65 5.93 -14.04 -6.34
N LEU A 66 5.28 -13.02 -5.75
CA LEU A 66 5.11 -11.72 -6.40
C LEU A 66 6.46 -11.15 -6.85
N ARG A 67 7.47 -11.17 -5.97
CA ARG A 67 8.79 -10.66 -6.30
C ARG A 67 9.39 -11.38 -7.51
N ASN A 68 9.33 -12.71 -7.52
CA ASN A 68 9.85 -13.49 -8.66
C ASN A 68 9.13 -13.11 -9.97
N ILE A 69 7.79 -12.95 -9.94
CA ILE A 69 7.02 -12.52 -11.11
C ILE A 69 7.43 -11.11 -11.58
N LEU A 70 7.72 -10.20 -10.64
CA LEU A 70 8.15 -8.84 -10.97
C LEU A 70 9.60 -8.78 -11.46
N ASP A 71 10.49 -9.63 -10.92
CA ASP A 71 11.88 -9.73 -11.37
C ASP A 71 11.94 -10.22 -12.84
N ASP A 72 10.97 -11.02 -13.31
CA ASP A 72 10.87 -11.45 -14.72
C ASP A 72 10.39 -10.33 -15.69
N VAL A 73 9.93 -9.19 -15.17
CA VAL A 73 9.45 -8.05 -15.98
C VAL A 73 10.62 -7.18 -16.46
N GLU A 74 11.80 -7.30 -15.86
CA GLU A 74 13.01 -6.50 -16.18
C GLU A 74 14.20 -7.37 -16.62
#